data_AF-A0A7V9JR51-F1
#
_entry.id   AF-A0A7V9JR51-F1
#
_cell.length_a   1.000
_cell.length_b   1.000
_cell.length_c   1.000
_cell.angle_alpha   90.00
_cell.angle_beta   90.00
_cell.angle_gamma   90.00
#
_symmetry.space_group_name_H-M   'P 1'
#
loop_
_entity.id
_entity.type
_entity.pdbx_description
1 polymer ?
#
loop_
_entity_poly.entity_id
_entity_poly.type
_entity_poly.pdbx_seq_one_letter_code
_entity_poly.pdbx_strand_id
1 'polypeptide(L)'
;DPIYVRDHFLLVTVALLVSVAVKAVIAAFALRIAGLSKRSAIGGGIMTAQMGEFSFVLAATAFGHGEPGSGLHGLYQLVVAVTCLSLAATPLLITVAVRFLPRSAVESIDSTGDTIVIAGLGPVGNTVVEALRDQGHPLLLVDRNRRLLAPWQDTSGVRCHFGRIEDMDDWLPTIGHRPCLEVLTFPIADTSALVTARLRAMDPELIIIARSPYEAQVELLRGAGAQFVICDERETTRALLPMLQEALAVRDSAATQTSRIARGDRPTASGRNPT
;
A
#
# COMPACT_ATOMS: atom_id res chain seq x y z
N ASP A 1 -22.20 -14.38 39.58
CA ASP A 1 -22.76 -15.65 40.09
C ASP A 1 -23.30 -16.45 38.91
N PRO A 2 -22.81 -17.68 38.65
CA PRO A 2 -23.36 -18.54 37.60
C PRO A 2 -24.85 -18.82 37.74
N ILE A 3 -25.37 -18.81 38.97
CA ILE A 3 -26.78 -19.00 39.28
C ILE A 3 -27.61 -17.82 38.75
N TYR A 4 -27.13 -16.59 38.97
CA TYR A 4 -27.77 -15.38 38.43
C TYR A 4 -27.86 -15.38 36.91
N VAL A 5 -26.81 -15.83 36.21
CA VAL A 5 -26.81 -15.91 34.74
C VAL A 5 -27.84 -16.90 34.23
N ARG A 6 -28.01 -18.03 34.93
CA ARG A 6 -29.04 -19.03 34.57
C ARG A 6 -30.45 -18.48 34.82
N ASP A 7 -30.65 -17.85 35.97
CA ASP A 7 -31.97 -17.39 36.40
C ASP A 7 -32.43 -16.13 35.62
N HIS A 8 -31.48 -15.34 35.11
CA HIS A 8 -31.72 -14.13 34.29
C HIS A 8 -31.13 -14.22 32.88
N PHE A 9 -31.10 -15.44 32.30
CA PHE A 9 -30.43 -15.71 31.02
C PHE A 9 -30.86 -14.77 29.89
N LEU A 10 -32.17 -14.51 29.76
CA LEU A 10 -32.71 -13.63 28.72
C LEU A 10 -32.25 -12.19 28.91
N LEU A 11 -32.29 -11.67 30.14
CA LEU A 11 -31.89 -10.31 30.46
C LEU A 11 -30.39 -10.09 30.17
N VAL A 12 -29.53 -11.02 30.63
CA VAL A 12 -28.08 -10.95 30.43
C VAL A 12 -27.73 -11.01 28.94
N THR A 13 -28.37 -11.91 28.19
CA THR A 13 -28.12 -12.06 26.75
C THR A 13 -28.55 -10.82 25.96
N VAL A 14 -29.74 -10.27 26.26
CA VAL A 14 -30.23 -9.04 25.62
C VAL A 14 -29.32 -7.86 25.97
N ALA A 15 -28.94 -7.70 27.24
CA ALA A 15 -28.04 -6.63 27.66
C ALA A 15 -26.66 -6.71 26.99
N LEU A 16 -26.12 -7.92 26.82
CA LEU A 16 -24.88 -8.15 26.07
C LEU A 16 -25.02 -7.74 24.60
N LEU A 17 -26.05 -8.24 23.90
CA LEU A 17 -26.25 -7.96 22.48
C LEU A 17 -26.47 -6.47 22.23
N VAL A 18 -27.29 -5.82 23.05
CA VAL A 18 -27.58 -4.38 22.93
C VAL A 18 -26.33 -3.55 23.19
N SER A 19 -25.59 -3.82 24.27
CA SER A 19 -24.38 -3.04 24.61
C SER A 19 -23.30 -3.15 23.52
N VAL A 20 -23.05 -4.35 23.01
CA VAL A 20 -22.11 -4.58 21.89
C VAL A 20 -22.60 -3.87 20.63
N ALA A 21 -23.87 -4.00 20.26
CA ALA A 21 -24.42 -3.38 19.05
C ALA A 21 -24.36 -1.85 19.11
N VAL A 22 -24.77 -1.24 20.23
CA VAL A 22 -24.72 0.22 20.42
C VAL A 22 -23.29 0.73 20.31
N LYS A 23 -22.34 0.08 21.00
CA LYS A 23 -20.93 0.49 20.96
C LYS A 23 -20.32 0.34 19.56
N ALA A 24 -20.61 -0.77 18.87
CA ALA A 24 -20.15 -1.00 17.52
C ALA A 24 -20.66 0.07 16.54
N VAL A 25 -21.93 0.45 16.65
CA VAL A 25 -22.54 1.49 15.80
C VAL A 25 -21.90 2.86 16.06
N ILE A 26 -21.74 3.24 17.32
CA ILE A 26 -21.11 4.52 17.70
C ILE A 26 -19.67 4.57 17.19
N ALA A 27 -18.89 3.52 17.42
CA ALA A 27 -17.50 3.44 16.98
C ALA A 27 -17.39 3.44 15.44
N ALA A 28 -18.23 2.68 14.73
CA ALA A 28 -18.27 2.68 13.28
C ALA A 28 -18.64 4.06 12.72
N PHE A 29 -19.60 4.75 13.34
CA PHE A 29 -19.97 6.10 12.93
C PHE A 29 -18.83 7.10 13.14
N ALA A 30 -18.14 7.04 14.28
CA ALA A 30 -16.96 7.87 14.55
C ALA A 30 -15.83 7.61 13.53
N LEU A 31 -15.52 6.35 13.24
CA LEU A 31 -14.54 5.97 12.22
C LEU A 31 -14.95 6.45 10.82
N ARG A 32 -16.26 6.46 10.53
CA ARG A 32 -16.79 6.96 9.26
C ARG A 32 -16.60 8.47 9.10
N ILE A 33 -16.78 9.24 10.18
CA ILE A 33 -16.50 10.68 10.23
C ILE A 33 -14.99 10.94 10.08
N ALA A 34 -14.14 10.08 10.65
CA ALA A 34 -12.68 10.15 10.52
C ALA A 34 -12.15 9.83 9.10
N GLY A 35 -13.03 9.58 8.11
CA GLY A 35 -12.67 9.40 6.72
C GLY A 35 -12.35 7.96 6.30
N LEU A 36 -12.61 6.95 7.15
CA LEU A 36 -12.40 5.55 6.80
C LEU A 36 -13.50 5.02 5.87
N SER A 37 -13.16 3.99 5.08
CA SER A 37 -14.12 3.30 4.21
C SER A 37 -15.26 2.67 5.02
N LYS A 38 -16.47 2.54 4.46
CA LYS A 38 -17.63 1.95 5.16
C LYS A 38 -17.31 0.58 5.78
N ARG A 39 -16.55 -0.26 5.06
CA ARG A 39 -16.12 -1.59 5.52
C ARG A 39 -15.12 -1.50 6.67
N SER A 40 -14.08 -0.67 6.53
CA SER A 40 -13.10 -0.43 7.60
C SER A 40 -13.75 0.12 8.87
N ALA A 41 -14.73 1.01 8.71
CA ALA A 41 -15.49 1.60 9.81
C ALA A 41 -16.35 0.55 10.54
N ILE A 42 -17.08 -0.30 9.81
CA ILE A 42 -17.86 -1.39 10.40
C ILE A 42 -16.95 -2.41 11.09
N GLY A 43 -15.88 -2.87 10.43
CA GLY A 43 -14.92 -3.81 11.00
C GLY A 43 -14.26 -3.28 12.27
N GLY A 44 -13.73 -2.05 12.24
CA GLY A 44 -13.14 -1.39 13.41
C GLY A 44 -14.15 -1.13 14.53
N GLY A 45 -15.41 -0.83 14.19
CA GLY A 45 -16.50 -0.69 15.16
C GLY A 45 -16.78 -1.99 15.91
N ILE A 46 -16.84 -3.13 15.22
CA ILE A 46 -17.05 -4.45 15.84
C ILE A 46 -15.85 -4.85 16.72
N MET A 47 -14.61 -4.61 16.27
CA MET A 47 -13.41 -4.94 17.05
C MET A 47 -13.31 -4.17 18.38
N THR A 48 -13.86 -2.96 18.43
CA THR A 48 -13.83 -2.10 19.62
C THR A 48 -15.08 -2.26 20.51
N ALA A 49 -16.05 -3.07 20.09
CA ALA A 49 -17.35 -3.21 20.75
C ALA A 49 -17.33 -4.00 22.07
N GLN A 50 -16.22 -4.67 22.40
CA GLN A 50 -16.04 -5.40 23.66
C GLN A 50 -16.10 -4.46 24.89
N MET A 51 -16.62 -4.97 26.01
CA MET A 51 -16.54 -4.27 27.30
C MET A 51 -15.15 -4.45 27.93
N GLY A 52 -14.56 -3.37 28.43
CA GLY A 52 -13.24 -3.40 29.06
C GLY A 52 -13.29 -3.89 30.51
N GLU A 53 -12.18 -4.42 31.01
CA GLU A 53 -12.05 -4.91 32.39
C GLU A 53 -12.29 -3.81 33.44
N PHE A 54 -12.09 -2.54 33.08
CA PHE A 54 -12.41 -1.39 33.94
C PHE A 54 -13.91 -1.28 34.28
N SER A 55 -14.80 -1.91 33.49
CA SER A 55 -16.22 -2.02 33.83
C SER A 55 -16.45 -2.82 35.12
N PHE A 56 -15.57 -3.76 35.48
CA PHE A 56 -15.63 -4.45 36.78
C PHE A 56 -15.35 -3.51 37.95
N VAL A 57 -14.35 -2.64 37.79
CA VAL A 57 -13.96 -1.68 38.83
C VAL A 57 -15.10 -0.69 39.05
N LEU A 58 -15.69 -0.15 37.98
CA LEU A 58 -16.83 0.76 38.08
C LEU A 58 -18.07 0.09 38.68
N ALA A 59 -18.36 -1.15 38.31
CA ALA A 59 -19.49 -1.89 38.90
C ALA A 59 -19.28 -2.12 40.39
N ALA A 60 -18.06 -2.52 40.80
CA ALA A 60 -17.72 -2.76 42.18
C ALA A 60 -17.77 -1.49 43.03
N THR A 61 -17.29 -0.35 42.52
CA THR A 61 -17.33 0.92 43.26
C THR A 61 -18.73 1.52 43.32
N ALA A 62 -19.50 1.46 42.23
CA ALA A 62 -20.84 2.04 42.17
C ALA A 62 -21.90 1.24 42.93
N PHE A 63 -21.79 -0.09 42.92
CA PHE A 63 -22.86 -0.97 43.39
C PHE A 63 -22.41 -2.05 44.38
N GLY A 64 -21.11 -2.16 44.67
CA GLY A 64 -20.57 -3.19 45.56
C GLY A 64 -20.99 -3.07 47.03
N HIS A 65 -21.58 -1.93 47.43
CA HIS A 65 -22.12 -1.69 48.78
C HIS A 65 -23.64 -1.96 48.90
N GLY A 66 -24.30 -2.40 47.82
CA GLY A 66 -25.74 -2.67 47.85
C GLY A 66 -26.07 -3.89 48.71
N GLU A 67 -27.06 -3.74 49.61
CA GLU A 67 -27.54 -4.85 50.43
C GLU A 67 -28.02 -6.03 49.55
N PRO A 68 -27.75 -7.28 49.97
CA PRO A 68 -28.24 -8.47 49.26
C PRO A 68 -29.77 -8.42 49.11
N GLY A 69 -30.27 -8.52 47.88
CA GLY A 69 -31.71 -8.44 47.57
C GLY A 69 -32.20 -7.04 47.16
N SER A 70 -31.36 -6.01 47.23
CA SER A 70 -31.66 -4.69 46.65
C SER A 70 -31.57 -4.71 45.11
N GLY A 71 -32.33 -3.83 44.43
CA GLY A 71 -32.21 -3.66 42.98
C GLY A 71 -30.80 -3.24 42.52
N LEU A 72 -30.04 -2.58 43.40
CA LEU A 72 -28.64 -2.19 43.19
C LEU A 72 -27.71 -3.42 43.10
N HIS A 73 -27.94 -4.43 43.94
CA HIS A 73 -27.19 -5.69 43.88
C HIS A 73 -27.47 -6.45 42.59
N GLY A 74 -28.72 -6.43 42.10
CA GLY A 74 -29.08 -7.00 40.80
C GLY A 74 -28.36 -6.32 39.63
N LEU A 75 -28.24 -4.98 39.66
CA LEU A 75 -27.49 -4.22 38.64
C LEU A 75 -26.00 -4.55 38.67
N TYR A 76 -25.40 -4.68 39.86
CA TYR A 76 -24.01 -5.13 40.00
C TYR A 76 -23.79 -6.49 39.32
N GLN A 77 -24.64 -7.48 39.64
CA GLN A 77 -24.54 -8.83 39.07
C GLN A 77 -24.74 -8.84 37.56
N LEU A 78 -25.66 -8.02 37.03
CA LEU A 78 -25.90 -7.85 35.60
C LEU A 78 -24.67 -7.28 34.88
N VAL A 79 -24.08 -6.18 35.38
CA VAL A 79 -22.92 -5.54 34.76
C VAL A 79 -21.70 -6.48 34.77
N VAL A 80 -21.46 -7.18 35.88
CA VAL A 80 -20.39 -8.17 35.98
C VAL A 80 -20.61 -9.33 35.01
N ALA A 81 -21.82 -9.89 34.96
CA ALA A 81 -22.16 -10.99 34.06
C ALA A 81 -21.98 -10.62 32.58
N VAL A 82 -22.51 -9.46 32.16
CA VAL A 82 -22.40 -8.98 30.79
C VAL A 82 -20.94 -8.69 30.42
N THR A 83 -20.16 -8.11 31.33
CA THR A 83 -18.73 -7.83 31.09
C THR A 83 -17.93 -9.12 30.93
N CYS A 84 -18.08 -10.09 31.84
CA CYS A 84 -17.41 -11.40 31.73
C CYS A 84 -17.77 -12.11 30.42
N LEU A 85 -19.06 -12.12 30.05
CA LEU A 85 -19.53 -12.79 28.84
C LEU A 85 -19.07 -12.07 27.57
N SER A 86 -18.96 -10.74 27.61
CA SER A 86 -18.38 -9.92 26.53
C SER A 86 -16.90 -10.25 26.32
N LEU A 87 -16.09 -10.33 27.39
CA LEU A 87 -14.68 -10.74 27.31
C LEU A 87 -14.54 -12.16 26.74
N ALA A 88 -15.36 -13.10 27.19
CA ALA A 88 -15.36 -14.47 26.66
C ALA A 88 -15.80 -14.56 25.18
N ALA A 89 -16.74 -13.72 24.75
CA ALA A 89 -17.24 -13.67 23.38
C ALA A 89 -16.33 -12.88 22.40
N THR A 90 -15.29 -12.22 22.91
CA THR A 90 -14.37 -11.38 22.14
C THR A 90 -13.71 -12.08 20.94
N PRO A 91 -13.12 -13.29 21.07
CA PRO A 91 -12.54 -13.98 19.91
C PRO A 91 -13.57 -14.25 18.80
N LEU A 92 -14.84 -14.47 19.15
CA LEU A 92 -15.93 -14.63 18.17
C LEU A 92 -16.23 -13.30 17.48
N LEU A 93 -16.31 -12.20 18.24
CA LEU A 93 -16.51 -10.85 17.69
C LEU A 93 -15.37 -10.47 16.73
N ILE A 94 -14.13 -10.81 17.04
CA ILE A 94 -12.97 -10.59 16.15
C ILE A 94 -13.13 -11.40 14.86
N THR A 95 -13.52 -12.68 14.95
CA THR A 95 -13.75 -13.53 13.78
C THR A 95 -14.84 -12.97 12.86
N VAL A 96 -15.90 -12.40 13.44
CA VAL A 96 -16.96 -11.71 12.70
C VAL A 96 -16.46 -10.40 12.11
N ALA A 97 -15.71 -9.60 12.88
CA ALA A 97 -15.18 -8.31 12.43
C ALA A 97 -14.25 -8.44 11.21
N VAL A 98 -13.43 -9.50 11.16
CA VAL A 98 -12.54 -9.81 10.03
C VAL A 98 -13.30 -10.03 8.72
N ARG A 99 -14.58 -10.45 8.73
CA ARG A 99 -15.41 -10.51 7.52
C ARG A 99 -15.80 -9.14 6.97
N PHE A 100 -15.87 -8.12 7.82
CA PHE A 100 -16.32 -6.78 7.47
C PHE A 100 -15.18 -5.79 7.23
N LEU A 101 -13.99 -6.08 7.74
CA LEU A 101 -12.77 -5.43 7.27
C LEU A 101 -12.70 -5.57 5.73
N PRO A 102 -12.22 -4.54 5.01
CA PRO A 102 -11.97 -4.70 3.59
C PRO A 102 -10.97 -5.84 3.43
N ARG A 103 -11.47 -7.01 3.02
CA ARG A 103 -10.73 -7.83 2.07
C ARG A 103 -10.48 -6.89 0.92
N SER A 104 -9.23 -6.52 0.67
CA SER A 104 -8.87 -5.84 -0.56
C SER A 104 -9.67 -6.49 -1.68
N ALA A 105 -10.55 -5.72 -2.30
CA ALA A 105 -11.53 -6.26 -3.21
C ALA A 105 -10.77 -6.91 -4.36
N VAL A 106 -10.72 -8.24 -4.34
CA VAL A 106 -10.31 -9.07 -5.46
C VAL A 106 -11.45 -8.98 -6.48
N GLU A 107 -11.59 -7.83 -7.11
CA GLU A 107 -12.05 -7.82 -8.49
C GLU A 107 -10.81 -8.22 -9.26
N SER A 108 -10.61 -9.54 -9.41
CA SER A 108 -9.45 -10.12 -10.09
C SER A 108 -9.31 -9.40 -11.43
N ILE A 109 -8.23 -8.65 -11.58
CA ILE A 109 -7.72 -8.33 -12.90
C ILE A 109 -7.47 -9.67 -13.56
N ASP A 110 -8.29 -9.98 -14.55
CA ASP A 110 -8.22 -11.14 -15.41
C ASP A 110 -8.26 -12.52 -14.71
N SER A 111 -9.16 -13.37 -15.21
CA SER A 111 -9.13 -14.81 -14.91
C SER A 111 -8.00 -15.54 -15.66
N THR A 112 -7.17 -14.83 -16.45
CA THR A 112 -6.11 -15.43 -17.28
C THR A 112 -4.74 -15.46 -16.60
N GLY A 113 -4.49 -14.67 -15.54
CA GLY A 113 -3.19 -14.65 -14.85
C GLY A 113 -2.15 -13.71 -15.48
N ASP A 114 -2.56 -12.77 -16.32
CA ASP A 114 -1.66 -11.88 -17.08
C ASP A 114 -1.35 -10.55 -16.37
N THR A 115 -1.57 -10.47 -15.05
CA THR A 115 -1.37 -9.20 -14.31
C THR A 115 0.10 -8.88 -14.13
N ILE A 116 0.49 -7.66 -14.54
CA ILE A 116 1.81 -7.08 -14.28
C ILE A 116 1.73 -6.27 -12.98
N VAL A 117 2.66 -6.51 -12.06
CA VAL A 117 2.78 -5.76 -10.81
C VAL A 117 3.88 -4.70 -10.97
N ILE A 118 3.55 -3.45 -10.67
CA ILE A 118 4.47 -2.32 -10.72
C ILE A 118 4.57 -1.71 -9.33
N ALA A 119 5.74 -1.84 -8.72
CA ALA A 119 6.03 -1.32 -7.39
C ALA A 119 6.85 -0.03 -7.48
N GLY A 120 6.33 1.03 -6.86
CA GLY A 120 6.86 2.38 -6.95
C GLY A 120 6.25 3.15 -8.13
N LEU A 121 5.61 4.28 -7.82
CA LEU A 121 4.99 5.21 -8.78
C LEU A 121 5.69 6.57 -8.75
N GLY A 122 7.02 6.54 -8.62
CA GLY A 122 7.86 7.71 -8.85
C GLY A 122 7.87 8.12 -10.34
N PRO A 123 8.78 9.01 -10.76
CA PRO A 123 8.90 9.43 -12.15
C PRO A 123 9.03 8.25 -13.12
N VAL A 124 9.94 7.30 -12.82
CA VAL A 124 10.14 6.09 -13.63
C VAL A 124 8.90 5.20 -13.64
N GLY A 125 8.33 4.95 -12.45
CA GLY A 125 7.14 4.11 -12.29
C GLY A 125 5.95 4.61 -13.09
N ASN A 126 5.60 5.90 -12.99
CA ASN A 126 4.46 6.45 -13.74
C ASN A 126 4.64 6.32 -15.25
N THR A 127 5.84 6.58 -15.78
CA THR A 127 6.10 6.40 -17.22
C THR A 127 5.93 4.94 -17.66
N VAL A 128 6.33 3.98 -16.82
CA VAL A 128 6.11 2.54 -17.10
C VAL A 128 4.62 2.20 -17.08
N VAL A 129 3.86 2.71 -16.11
CA VAL A 129 2.40 2.52 -16.04
C VAL A 129 1.70 3.06 -17.29
N GLU A 130 2.02 4.29 -17.69
CA GLU A 130 1.45 4.93 -18.89
C GLU A 130 1.69 4.08 -20.13
N ALA A 131 2.93 3.64 -20.34
CA ALA A 131 3.30 2.83 -21.51
C ALA A 131 2.59 1.47 -21.56
N LEU A 132 2.49 0.77 -20.42
CA LEU A 132 1.86 -0.56 -20.37
C LEU A 132 0.34 -0.49 -20.42
N ARG A 133 -0.26 0.55 -19.82
CA ARG A 133 -1.70 0.80 -19.92
C ARG A 133 -2.10 1.04 -21.38
N ASP A 134 -1.34 1.82 -22.13
CA ASP A 134 -1.64 2.12 -23.53
C ASP A 134 -1.62 0.87 -24.43
N GLN A 135 -0.94 -0.18 -23.97
CA GLN A 135 -0.91 -1.50 -24.61
C GLN A 135 -2.03 -2.44 -24.13
N GLY A 136 -2.88 -1.99 -23.20
CA GLY A 136 -3.99 -2.75 -22.66
C GLY A 136 -3.58 -3.82 -21.66
N HIS A 137 -2.36 -3.75 -21.10
CA HIS A 137 -1.92 -4.72 -20.12
C HIS A 137 -2.67 -4.56 -18.79
N PRO A 138 -3.05 -5.66 -18.14
CA PRO A 138 -3.70 -5.59 -16.83
C PRO A 138 -2.68 -5.31 -15.71
N LEU A 139 -2.88 -4.26 -14.89
CA LEU A 139 -1.87 -3.73 -13.96
C LEU A 139 -2.31 -3.73 -12.49
N LEU A 140 -1.45 -4.21 -11.59
CA LEU A 140 -1.50 -3.88 -10.17
C LEU A 140 -0.38 -2.88 -9.83
N LEU A 141 -0.76 -1.72 -9.31
CA LEU A 141 0.16 -0.68 -8.86
C LEU A 141 0.31 -0.72 -7.34
N VAL A 142 1.55 -0.75 -6.84
CA VAL A 142 1.84 -0.78 -5.40
C VAL A 142 2.70 0.43 -5.03
N ASP A 143 2.19 1.30 -4.16
CA ASP A 143 2.96 2.45 -3.67
C ASP A 143 2.56 2.88 -2.24
N ARG A 144 3.52 3.45 -1.51
CA ARG A 144 3.33 3.96 -0.14
C ARG A 144 2.74 5.37 -0.10
N ASN A 145 2.52 6.02 -1.25
CA ASN A 145 2.00 7.37 -1.36
C ASN A 145 0.68 7.37 -2.13
N ARG A 146 -0.44 7.56 -1.41
CA ARG A 146 -1.78 7.62 -2.00
C ARG A 146 -1.91 8.64 -3.12
N ARG A 147 -1.14 9.73 -3.08
CA ARG A 147 -1.20 10.79 -4.11
C ARG A 147 -0.71 10.29 -5.46
N LEU A 148 0.26 9.38 -5.50
CA LEU A 148 0.77 8.81 -6.74
C LEU A 148 -0.20 7.76 -7.32
N LEU A 149 -0.97 7.10 -6.46
CA LEU A 149 -2.01 6.13 -6.87
C LEU A 149 -3.31 6.80 -7.31
N ALA A 150 -3.62 8.01 -6.82
CA ALA A 150 -4.89 8.69 -7.04
C ALA A 150 -5.31 8.83 -8.51
N PRO A 151 -4.41 9.18 -9.46
CA PRO A 151 -4.77 9.27 -10.89
C PRO A 151 -5.25 7.95 -11.50
N TRP A 152 -4.90 6.82 -10.88
CA TRP A 152 -5.06 5.49 -11.44
C TRP A 152 -6.24 4.71 -10.82
N GLN A 153 -6.84 5.18 -9.73
CA GLN A 153 -7.83 4.42 -8.95
C GLN A 153 -9.08 4.01 -9.75
N ASP A 154 -9.51 4.86 -10.68
CA ASP A 154 -10.71 4.64 -11.50
C ASP A 154 -10.37 4.27 -12.96
N THR A 155 -9.12 3.86 -13.22
CA THR A 155 -8.66 3.50 -14.56
C THR A 155 -8.99 2.03 -14.86
N SER A 156 -9.72 1.78 -15.95
CA SER A 156 -10.04 0.42 -16.38
C SER A 156 -8.77 -0.41 -16.61
N GLY A 157 -8.76 -1.67 -16.15
CA GLY A 157 -7.61 -2.57 -16.25
C GLY A 157 -6.48 -2.28 -15.24
N VAL A 158 -6.64 -1.27 -14.39
CA VAL A 158 -5.64 -0.89 -13.39
C VAL A 158 -6.22 -1.02 -11.99
N ARG A 159 -5.47 -1.62 -11.08
CA ARG A 159 -5.77 -1.63 -9.64
C ARG A 159 -4.64 -0.98 -8.87
N CYS A 160 -5.00 -0.37 -7.75
CA CYS A 160 -4.07 0.31 -6.88
C CYS A 160 -4.08 -0.33 -5.49
N HIS A 161 -2.90 -0.68 -5.00
CA HIS A 161 -2.66 -1.07 -3.62
C HIS A 161 -1.81 0.00 -2.93
N PHE A 162 -2.38 0.60 -1.88
CA PHE A 162 -1.66 1.49 -0.99
C PHE A 162 -1.00 0.70 0.13
N GLY A 163 0.32 0.58 0.10
CA GLY A 163 1.05 -0.24 1.05
C GLY A 163 2.53 -0.36 0.71
N ARG A 164 3.22 -1.23 1.45
CA ARG A 164 4.60 -1.59 1.18
C ARG A 164 4.62 -2.81 0.27
N ILE A 165 5.56 -2.85 -0.67
CA ILE A 165 5.72 -4.01 -1.56
C ILE A 165 6.19 -5.26 -0.78
N GLU A 166 6.91 -5.05 0.31
CA GLU A 166 7.41 -6.12 1.19
C GLU A 166 6.31 -6.87 1.92
N ASP A 167 5.15 -6.23 2.12
CA ASP A 167 3.99 -6.78 2.80
C ASP A 167 3.16 -7.59 1.76
N MET A 168 3.79 -8.61 1.17
CA MET A 168 3.22 -9.40 0.07
C MET A 168 1.87 -10.02 0.42
N ASP A 169 1.64 -10.36 1.68
CA ASP A 169 0.38 -10.93 2.15
C ASP A 169 -0.81 -9.95 2.03
N ASP A 170 -0.54 -8.63 1.92
CA ASP A 170 -1.57 -7.60 1.80
C ASP A 170 -2.02 -7.37 0.34
N TRP A 171 -1.11 -7.51 -0.62
CA TRP A 171 -1.36 -7.20 -2.03
C TRP A 171 -1.45 -8.43 -2.92
N LEU A 172 -0.73 -9.52 -2.63
CA LEU A 172 -0.76 -10.73 -3.46
C LEU A 172 -2.17 -11.36 -3.53
N PRO A 173 -2.96 -11.42 -2.44
CA PRO A 173 -4.34 -11.90 -2.53
C PRO A 173 -5.21 -11.05 -3.44
N THR A 174 -4.84 -9.77 -3.64
CA THR A 174 -5.61 -8.87 -4.51
C THR A 174 -5.60 -9.36 -5.95
N ILE A 175 -4.49 -9.89 -6.44
CA ILE A 175 -4.41 -10.40 -7.81
C ILE A 175 -5.06 -11.78 -7.97
N GLY A 176 -5.21 -12.55 -6.90
CA GLY A 176 -5.86 -13.86 -6.90
C GLY A 176 -5.07 -14.97 -7.62
N HIS A 177 -4.03 -14.61 -8.36
CA HIS A 177 -3.12 -15.47 -9.08
C HIS A 177 -1.67 -15.01 -8.88
N ARG A 178 -0.71 -15.77 -9.39
CA ARG A 178 0.68 -15.30 -9.49
C ARG A 178 0.76 -14.16 -10.52
N PRO A 179 1.61 -13.14 -10.30
CA PRO A 179 1.85 -12.13 -11.33
C PRO A 179 2.55 -12.78 -12.54
N CYS A 180 2.36 -12.24 -13.73
CA CYS A 180 3.12 -12.69 -14.92
C CYS A 180 4.48 -11.98 -15.02
N LEU A 181 4.59 -10.78 -14.44
CA LEU A 181 5.77 -9.92 -14.45
C LEU A 181 5.73 -8.99 -13.22
N GLU A 182 6.88 -8.84 -12.57
CA GLU A 182 7.10 -7.86 -11.49
C GLU A 182 8.07 -6.78 -11.94
N VAL A 183 7.73 -5.51 -11.72
CA VAL A 183 8.57 -4.35 -12.03
C VAL A 183 8.78 -3.49 -10.78
N LEU A 184 9.99 -3.54 -10.20
CA LEU A 184 10.39 -2.79 -9.02
C LEU A 184 11.12 -1.50 -9.44
N THR A 185 10.41 -0.36 -9.42
CA THR A 185 10.93 0.92 -9.94
C THR A 185 11.43 1.89 -8.86
N PHE A 186 11.29 1.54 -7.58
CA PHE A 186 11.79 2.34 -6.46
C PHE A 186 13.30 2.13 -6.27
N PRO A 187 14.09 3.17 -5.95
CA PRO A 187 15.55 3.10 -5.90
C PRO A 187 16.06 2.60 -4.53
N ILE A 188 15.58 1.45 -4.07
CA ILE A 188 16.02 0.83 -2.81
C ILE A 188 16.40 -0.62 -3.10
N ALA A 189 17.69 -0.85 -3.36
CA ALA A 189 18.18 -2.15 -3.82
C ALA A 189 17.98 -3.27 -2.78
N ASP A 190 18.22 -3.01 -1.49
CA ASP A 190 18.05 -4.04 -0.43
C ASP A 190 16.58 -4.52 -0.34
N THR A 191 15.64 -3.57 -0.37
CA THR A 191 14.21 -3.88 -0.42
C THR A 191 13.86 -4.63 -1.69
N SER A 192 14.40 -4.21 -2.84
CA SER A 192 14.16 -4.89 -4.12
C SER A 192 14.71 -6.32 -4.11
N ALA A 193 15.89 -6.55 -3.54
CA ALA A 193 16.51 -7.86 -3.40
C ALA A 193 15.67 -8.78 -2.49
N LEU A 194 15.20 -8.25 -1.35
CA LEU A 194 14.31 -8.98 -0.43
C LEU A 194 13.02 -9.44 -1.13
N VAL A 195 12.33 -8.52 -1.81
CA VAL A 195 11.09 -8.82 -2.54
C VAL A 195 11.36 -9.82 -3.67
N THR A 196 12.43 -9.59 -4.45
CA THR A 196 12.83 -10.48 -5.54
C THR A 196 13.07 -11.90 -5.05
N ALA A 197 13.81 -12.08 -3.96
CA ALA A 197 14.10 -13.40 -3.40
C ALA A 197 12.82 -14.12 -2.93
N ARG A 198 11.88 -13.40 -2.30
CA ARG A 198 10.58 -13.95 -1.89
C ARG A 198 9.72 -14.35 -3.08
N LEU A 199 9.63 -13.49 -4.10
CA LEU A 199 8.90 -13.76 -5.33
C LEU A 199 9.50 -14.96 -6.08
N ARG A 200 10.83 -15.05 -6.17
CA ARG A 200 11.52 -16.19 -6.79
C ARG A 200 11.27 -17.50 -6.05
N ALA A 201 11.20 -17.47 -4.72
CA ALA A 201 10.89 -18.66 -3.93
C ALA A 201 9.45 -19.15 -4.14
N MET A 202 8.53 -18.25 -4.48
CA MET A 202 7.15 -18.60 -4.84
C MET A 202 7.03 -19.09 -6.28
N ASP A 203 7.72 -18.42 -7.20
CA ASP A 203 7.70 -18.73 -8.63
C ASP A 203 9.12 -18.64 -9.22
N PRO A 204 9.78 -19.80 -9.45
CA PRO A 204 11.09 -19.88 -10.06
C PRO A 204 11.19 -19.31 -11.46
N GLU A 205 10.08 -19.15 -12.19
CA GLU A 205 10.04 -18.67 -13.58
C GLU A 205 9.55 -17.23 -13.74
N LEU A 206 9.01 -16.62 -12.68
CA LEU A 206 8.52 -15.23 -12.71
C LEU A 206 9.58 -14.28 -13.24
N ILE A 207 9.22 -13.47 -14.24
CA ILE A 207 10.11 -12.41 -14.74
C ILE A 207 10.08 -11.26 -13.74
N ILE A 208 11.27 -10.85 -13.28
CA ILE A 208 11.42 -9.73 -12.36
C ILE A 208 12.40 -8.72 -12.96
N ILE A 209 11.94 -7.47 -13.07
CA ILE A 209 12.73 -6.31 -13.47
C ILE A 209 12.94 -5.44 -12.25
N ALA A 210 14.18 -5.24 -11.82
CA ALA A 210 14.51 -4.42 -10.66
C ALA A 210 15.35 -3.21 -11.04
N ARG A 211 15.08 -2.07 -10.40
CA ARG A 211 15.89 -0.85 -10.52
C ARG A 211 16.95 -0.80 -9.43
N SER A 212 18.18 -0.51 -9.83
CA SER A 212 19.29 -0.17 -8.94
C SER A 212 19.66 1.31 -9.10
N PRO A 213 19.80 2.09 -8.02
CA PRO A 213 20.39 3.41 -8.10
C PRO A 213 21.90 3.34 -8.42
N TYR A 214 22.60 2.30 -7.96
CA TYR A 214 24.06 2.20 -8.01
C TYR A 214 24.56 0.93 -8.70
N GLU A 215 25.67 1.00 -9.44
CA GLU A 215 26.24 -0.17 -10.14
C GLU A 215 26.69 -1.26 -9.16
N ALA A 216 27.22 -0.85 -7.99
CA ALA A 216 27.70 -1.77 -6.97
C ALA A 216 26.62 -2.72 -6.41
N GLN A 217 25.33 -2.40 -6.60
CA GLN A 217 24.19 -3.17 -6.11
C GLN A 217 23.54 -4.06 -7.18
N VAL A 218 24.04 -4.03 -8.43
CA VAL A 218 23.46 -4.82 -9.52
C VAL A 218 23.59 -6.32 -9.26
N GLU A 219 24.75 -6.77 -8.79
CA GLU A 219 24.97 -8.20 -8.51
C GLU A 219 24.16 -8.71 -7.30
N LEU A 220 23.84 -7.83 -6.33
CA LEU A 220 22.92 -8.16 -5.25
C LEU A 220 21.53 -8.52 -5.81
N LEU A 221 21.01 -7.71 -6.73
CA LEU A 221 19.68 -7.92 -7.32
C LEU A 221 19.65 -9.15 -8.23
N ARG A 222 20.69 -9.37 -9.03
CA ARG A 222 20.84 -10.58 -9.85
C ARG A 222 20.95 -11.83 -8.98
N GLY A 223 21.76 -11.78 -7.92
CA GLY A 223 21.92 -12.86 -6.95
C GLY A 223 20.63 -13.19 -6.21
N ALA A 224 19.75 -12.20 -5.97
CA ALA A 224 18.42 -12.40 -5.43
C ALA A 224 17.44 -13.05 -6.43
N GLY A 225 17.79 -13.11 -7.72
CA GLY A 225 17.00 -13.75 -8.77
C GLY A 225 16.26 -12.79 -9.69
N ALA A 226 16.63 -11.51 -9.77
CA ALA A 226 16.06 -10.59 -10.75
C ALA A 226 16.62 -10.93 -12.15
N GLN A 227 15.75 -11.23 -13.13
CA GLN A 227 16.17 -11.50 -14.51
C GLN A 227 16.80 -10.28 -15.15
N PHE A 228 16.20 -9.11 -14.92
CA PHE A 228 16.65 -7.87 -15.51
C PHE A 228 16.89 -6.85 -14.41
N VAL A 229 18.01 -6.14 -14.54
CA VAL A 229 18.37 -5.04 -13.64
C VAL A 229 18.70 -3.83 -14.47
N ILE A 230 17.96 -2.74 -14.23
CA ILE A 230 18.25 -1.42 -14.78
C ILE A 230 19.03 -0.61 -13.74
N CYS A 231 20.14 0.01 -14.15
CA CYS A 231 21.00 0.77 -13.23
C CYS A 231 21.00 2.25 -13.60
N ASP A 232 20.60 3.10 -12.66
CA ASP A 232 20.47 4.55 -12.89
C ASP A 232 21.80 5.20 -13.27
N GLU A 233 22.89 4.90 -12.55
CA GLU A 233 24.23 5.44 -12.87
C GLU A 233 24.68 5.11 -14.30
N ARG A 234 24.44 3.87 -14.74
CA ARG A 234 24.79 3.43 -16.10
C ARG A 234 23.94 4.10 -17.15
N GLU A 235 22.63 4.16 -16.96
CA GLU A 235 21.74 4.80 -17.93
C GLU A 235 21.96 6.32 -17.97
N THR A 236 22.23 6.94 -16.82
CA THR A 236 22.60 8.36 -16.75
C THR A 236 23.90 8.61 -17.50
N THR A 237 24.93 7.78 -17.29
CA THR A 237 26.21 7.89 -18.01
C THR A 237 26.03 7.67 -19.51
N ARG A 238 25.23 6.67 -19.89
CA ARG A 238 24.90 6.36 -21.28
C ARG A 238 24.22 7.52 -21.98
N ALA A 239 23.32 8.23 -21.30
CA ALA A 239 22.64 9.41 -21.83
C ALA A 239 23.54 10.65 -21.84
N LEU A 240 24.45 10.79 -20.87
CA LEU A 240 25.33 11.96 -20.73
C LEU A 240 26.45 11.98 -21.78
N LEU A 241 27.01 10.83 -22.15
CA LEU A 241 28.15 10.77 -23.07
C LEU A 241 27.89 11.41 -24.45
N PRO A 242 26.77 11.14 -25.14
CA PRO A 242 26.43 11.83 -26.39
C PRO A 242 26.26 13.34 -26.21
N MET A 243 25.62 13.78 -25.13
CA MET A 243 25.43 15.22 -24.84
C MET A 243 26.77 15.92 -24.63
N LEU A 244 27.71 15.26 -23.95
CA LEU A 244 29.06 15.78 -23.75
C LEU A 244 29.79 15.91 -25.09
N GLN A 245 29.70 14.91 -25.97
CA GLN A 245 30.31 14.95 -27.30
C GLN A 245 29.77 16.11 -28.14
N GLU A 246 28.45 16.31 -28.12
CA GLU A 246 27.81 17.42 -28.82
C GLU A 246 28.26 18.78 -28.25
N ALA A 247 28.27 18.93 -26.92
CA ALA A 247 28.72 20.15 -26.26
C ALA A 247 30.19 20.50 -26.59
N LEU A 248 31.07 19.49 -26.63
CA LEU A 248 32.46 19.67 -27.01
C LEU A 248 32.59 20.09 -28.48
N ALA A 249 31.84 19.47 -29.39
CA ALA A 249 31.85 19.81 -30.81
C ALA A 249 31.40 21.27 -31.06
N VAL A 250 30.36 21.74 -30.35
CA VAL A 250 29.88 23.12 -30.42
C VAL A 250 30.95 24.10 -29.91
N ARG A 251 31.60 23.80 -28.78
CA ARG A 251 32.66 24.63 -28.20
C ARG A 251 33.86 24.75 -29.13
N ASP A 252 34.31 23.63 -29.69
CA ASP A 252 35.51 23.60 -30.55
C ASP A 252 35.25 24.34 -31.89
N SER A 253 34.02 24.25 -32.40
CA SER A 253 33.57 25.02 -33.57
C SER A 253 33.57 26.54 -33.29
N ALA A 254 33.07 26.96 -32.13
CA ALA A 254 33.07 28.36 -31.70
C ALA A 254 34.49 28.91 -31.50
N ALA A 255 35.38 28.13 -30.86
CA ALA A 255 36.77 28.51 -30.67
C ALA A 255 37.52 28.71 -32.01
N THR A 256 37.25 27.84 -32.98
CA THR A 256 37.82 27.94 -34.33
C THR A 256 37.31 29.18 -35.08
N GLN A 257 36.02 29.52 -34.95
CA GLN A 257 35.43 30.73 -35.53
C GLN A 257 36.05 32.01 -34.93
N THR A 258 36.18 32.09 -33.61
CA THR A 258 36.79 33.24 -32.93
C THR A 258 38.27 33.39 -33.28
N SER A 259 39.01 32.28 -33.40
CA SER A 259 40.40 32.29 -33.87
C SER A 259 40.55 32.79 -35.31
N ARG A 260 39.59 32.49 -36.20
CA ARG A 260 39.61 32.98 -37.59
C ARG A 260 39.32 34.47 -37.67
N ILE A 261 38.34 34.95 -36.90
CA ILE A 261 38.01 36.39 -36.80
C ILE A 261 39.20 37.18 -36.22
N ALA A 262 39.86 36.64 -35.18
CA ALA A 262 41.01 37.29 -34.55
C ALA A 262 42.28 37.33 -35.42
N ARG A 263 42.46 36.37 -36.36
CA ARG A 263 43.58 36.37 -37.32
C ARG A 263 43.39 37.30 -38.52
N GLY A 264 42.27 38.02 -38.61
CA GLY A 264 42.07 39.05 -39.63
C GLY A 264 41.63 38.55 -41.01
N ASP A 265 41.27 37.26 -41.14
CA ASP A 265 40.64 36.75 -42.36
C ASP A 265 39.20 37.28 -42.46
N ARG A 266 39.05 38.52 -42.95
CA ARG A 266 37.74 38.98 -43.41
C ARG A 266 37.35 38.17 -44.64
N PRO A 267 36.10 37.71 -44.77
CA PRO A 267 35.62 37.17 -46.04
C PRO A 267 35.82 38.26 -47.09
N THR A 268 36.63 37.98 -48.11
CA THR A 268 36.77 38.86 -49.27
C THR A 268 35.40 38.94 -49.94
N ALA A 269 34.70 40.06 -49.73
CA ALA A 269 33.52 40.41 -50.50
C ALA A 269 33.97 40.73 -51.94
N SER A 270 34.11 39.67 -52.75
CA SER A 270 34.21 39.71 -54.20
C SER A 270 32.94 39.05 -54.74
N GLY A 271 32.05 39.70 -55.49
CA GLY A 271 32.12 41.05 -56.01
C GLY A 271 30.72 41.60 -56.30
N ARG A 272 30.64 42.93 -56.25
CA ARG A 272 29.74 43.66 -57.12
C ARG A 272 30.28 43.51 -58.53
N ASN A 273 29.44 43.11 -59.48
CA ASN A 273 29.61 43.59 -60.84
C ASN A 273 28.47 44.59 -61.12
N PRO A 274 28.79 45.83 -61.52
CA PRO A 274 27.80 46.77 -62.02
C PRO A 274 27.51 46.49 -63.51
N THR A 275 26.38 47.06 -63.96
CA THR A 275 25.77 47.09 -65.31
C THR A 275 25.01 45.85 -65.72
#